data_AF-A0A538NVN1-F1
#
_entry.id   AF-A0A538NVN1-F1
#
_cell.length_a   1.000
_cell.length_b   1.000
_cell.length_c   1.000
_cell.angle_alpha   90.00
_cell.angle_beta   90.00
_cell.angle_gamma   90.00
#
_symmetry.space_group_name_H-M   'P 1'
#
loop_
_entity.id
_entity.type
_entity.pdbx_description
1 polymer ?
#
loop_
_entity_poly.entity_id
_entity_poly.type
_entity_poly.pdbx_seq_one_letter_code
_entity_poly.pdbx_strand_id
1 'polypeptide(L)'
;MSTIALAKPAPTPKPTYSTPTVSCFSSTPSSITVQVQAGATGAPAGFSIQWMKTTDLQALGGVWPADGFCKASFSGVPSCSNYNLAPYSTITIQIGDNLFDACGASSENCAQIPLDCATQYSFRAFAHATSVANRSAFSATTTCRTESCTSDGGCTYTQGFWATHGPIPVGNNENLWPVTSLDVGSVTYTDLQLLSIFNTPAQGNGLLTLAHQLIAAKLNVANGADSTDIAQAISDADALIGSLVVPPIGGGFLAPGATSTLVQALADYNEGVTGPGHCQ
;
A
#
# COMPACT_ATOMS: atom_id res chain seq x y z
N MET A 1 -44.53 -0.79 -53.99
CA MET A 1 -44.40 -1.08 -52.55
C MET A 1 -43.03 -0.58 -52.12
N SER A 2 -42.98 0.49 -51.33
CA SER A 2 -41.71 1.04 -50.83
C SER A 2 -41.50 0.53 -49.40
N THR A 3 -40.49 -0.31 -49.20
CA THR A 3 -40.11 -0.82 -47.88
C THR A 3 -39.36 0.28 -47.14
N ILE A 4 -40.03 0.87 -46.15
CA ILE A 4 -39.41 1.78 -45.17
C ILE A 4 -38.47 0.94 -44.31
N ALA A 5 -37.16 1.10 -44.49
CA ALA A 5 -36.17 0.54 -43.58
C ALA A 5 -36.23 1.34 -42.26
N LEU A 6 -36.69 0.70 -41.19
CA LEU A 6 -36.60 1.22 -39.84
C LEU A 6 -35.12 1.36 -39.45
N ALA A 7 -34.67 2.60 -39.25
CA ALA A 7 -33.33 2.88 -38.75
C ALA A 7 -33.15 2.22 -37.38
N LYS A 8 -32.05 1.48 -37.21
CA LYS A 8 -31.66 0.89 -35.92
C LYS A 8 -31.53 2.03 -34.89
N PRO A 9 -32.22 1.97 -33.74
CA PRO A 9 -32.10 3.02 -32.72
C PRO A 9 -30.64 3.15 -32.29
N ALA A 10 -30.17 4.39 -32.20
CA ALA A 10 -28.84 4.69 -31.69
C ALA A 10 -28.71 4.09 -30.27
N PRO A 11 -27.58 3.42 -29.95
CA PRO A 11 -27.39 2.85 -28.63
C PRO A 11 -27.48 3.95 -27.57
N THR A 12 -28.26 3.72 -26.53
CA THR A 12 -28.41 4.64 -25.39
C THR A 12 -27.03 4.96 -24.81
N PRO A 13 -26.70 6.25 -24.57
CA PRO A 13 -25.43 6.62 -23.95
C PRO A 13 -25.26 5.88 -22.63
N LYS A 14 -24.13 5.21 -22.49
CA LYS A 14 -23.77 4.48 -21.30
C LYS A 14 -23.69 5.44 -20.10
N PRO A 15 -24.40 5.19 -18.99
CA PRO A 15 -24.39 6.08 -17.82
C PRO A 15 -22.98 6.20 -17.23
N THR A 16 -22.74 7.23 -16.43
CA THR A 16 -21.45 7.48 -15.76
C THR A 16 -21.60 7.24 -14.26
N TYR A 17 -20.63 6.59 -13.63
CA TYR A 17 -20.61 6.43 -12.17
C TYR A 17 -20.46 7.77 -11.45
N SER A 18 -21.08 7.86 -10.27
CA SER A 18 -20.95 9.01 -9.37
C SER A 18 -19.51 9.12 -8.85
N THR A 19 -19.01 10.35 -8.84
CA THR A 19 -17.66 10.66 -8.35
C THR A 19 -17.52 10.33 -6.86
N PRO A 20 -16.47 9.59 -6.45
CA PRO A 20 -16.18 9.38 -5.04
C PRO A 20 -15.63 10.65 -4.38
N THR A 21 -15.65 10.70 -3.05
CA THR A 21 -14.93 11.71 -2.28
C THR A 21 -13.71 11.10 -1.61
N VAL A 22 -12.70 11.93 -1.36
CA VAL A 22 -11.48 11.57 -0.63
C VAL A 22 -11.37 12.52 0.56
N SER A 23 -10.97 12.00 1.72
CA SER A 23 -10.71 12.79 2.92
C SER A 23 -9.52 12.21 3.69
N CYS A 24 -8.81 13.04 4.45
CA CYS A 24 -7.73 12.57 5.31
C CYS A 24 -8.31 11.84 6.52
N PHE A 25 -7.78 10.66 6.86
CA PHE A 25 -8.23 9.88 8.01
C PHE A 25 -7.17 9.87 9.11
N SER A 26 -5.95 9.44 8.78
CA SER A 26 -4.79 9.48 9.66
C SER A 26 -3.50 9.56 8.84
N SER A 27 -2.37 9.77 9.51
CA SER A 27 -1.05 9.83 8.89
C SER A 27 -0.01 9.18 9.80
N THR A 28 1.09 8.77 9.20
CA THR A 28 2.35 8.44 9.86
C THR A 28 3.42 9.34 9.24
N PRO A 29 4.69 9.27 9.70
CA PRO A 29 5.76 9.97 9.03
C PRO A 29 5.98 9.51 7.57
N SER A 30 5.61 8.28 7.22
CA SER A 30 5.86 7.70 5.89
C SER A 30 4.62 7.24 5.12
N SER A 31 3.43 7.40 5.69
CA SER A 31 2.18 7.06 5.01
C SER A 31 1.03 8.00 5.37
N ILE A 32 0.01 8.03 4.52
CA ILE A 32 -1.24 8.75 4.75
C ILE A 32 -2.38 7.77 4.52
N THR A 33 -3.22 7.57 5.54
CA THR A 33 -4.49 6.87 5.38
C THR A 33 -5.55 7.86 4.95
N VAL A 34 -6.11 7.63 3.76
CA VAL A 34 -7.24 8.39 3.22
C VAL A 34 -8.53 7.58 3.35
N GLN A 35 -9.64 8.25 3.64
CA GLN A 35 -10.96 7.65 3.54
C GLN A 35 -11.56 7.99 2.18
N VAL A 36 -11.96 6.96 1.45
CA VAL A 36 -12.69 7.06 0.18
C VAL A 36 -14.16 6.72 0.43
N GLN A 37 -15.06 7.61 0.06
CA GLN A 37 -16.50 7.35 0.06
C GLN A 37 -17.00 7.23 -1.37
N ALA A 38 -17.72 6.16 -1.68
CA ALA A 38 -18.34 6.00 -2.99
C ALA A 38 -19.51 6.98 -3.19
N GLY A 39 -19.75 7.40 -4.42
CA GLY A 39 -20.93 8.22 -4.75
C GLY A 39 -22.23 7.41 -4.76
N ALA A 40 -23.32 8.06 -5.21
CA ALA A 40 -24.67 7.49 -5.22
C ALA A 40 -24.84 6.16 -5.99
N THR A 41 -23.95 5.90 -6.95
CA THR A 41 -23.97 4.67 -7.75
C THR A 41 -23.05 3.57 -7.20
N GLY A 42 -22.31 3.83 -6.12
CA GLY A 42 -21.23 2.97 -5.67
C GLY A 42 -20.00 3.01 -6.60
N ALA A 43 -19.05 2.12 -6.34
CA ALA A 43 -17.87 1.85 -7.17
C ALA A 43 -17.68 0.32 -7.30
N PRO A 44 -18.57 -0.39 -8.01
CA PRO A 44 -18.64 -1.85 -7.98
C PRO A 44 -17.42 -2.55 -8.61
N ALA A 45 -16.72 -1.89 -9.54
CA ALA A 45 -15.47 -2.39 -10.10
C ALA A 45 -14.23 -1.96 -9.31
N GLY A 46 -14.41 -1.13 -8.27
CA GLY A 46 -13.32 -0.48 -7.58
C GLY A 46 -13.07 0.97 -8.02
N PHE A 47 -11.94 1.49 -7.57
CA PHE A 47 -11.53 2.89 -7.77
C PHE A 47 -10.02 3.01 -7.86
N SER A 48 -9.56 4.16 -8.34
CA SER A 48 -8.14 4.52 -8.32
C SER A 48 -7.93 5.79 -7.55
N ILE A 49 -6.78 5.86 -6.88
CA ILE A 49 -6.28 7.07 -6.21
C ILE A 49 -5.02 7.52 -6.94
N GLN A 50 -4.88 8.83 -7.14
CA GLN A 50 -3.68 9.48 -7.64
C GLN A 50 -3.18 10.47 -6.61
N TRP A 51 -1.86 10.53 -6.43
CA TRP A 51 -1.22 11.44 -5.49
C TRP A 51 0.11 11.98 -6.01
N MET A 52 0.46 13.17 -5.57
CA MET A 52 1.76 13.80 -5.79
C MET A 52 2.03 14.81 -4.69
N LYS A 53 3.27 15.29 -4.55
CA LYS A 53 3.57 16.37 -3.61
C LYS A 53 2.75 17.61 -3.98
N THR A 54 2.23 18.28 -2.97
CA THR A 54 1.39 19.46 -3.16
C THR A 54 2.18 20.62 -3.76
N THR A 55 3.46 20.73 -3.42
CA THR A 55 4.40 21.69 -4.02
C THR A 55 4.52 21.51 -5.53
N ASP A 56 4.59 20.26 -5.98
CA ASP A 56 4.76 19.94 -7.41
C ASP A 56 3.47 20.27 -8.18
N LEU A 57 2.31 19.97 -7.59
CA LEU A 57 1.02 20.35 -8.17
C LEU A 57 0.84 21.87 -8.21
N GLN A 58 1.28 22.58 -7.17
CA GLN A 58 1.25 24.04 -7.11
C GLN A 58 2.18 24.67 -8.16
N ALA A 59 3.35 24.10 -8.40
CA ALA A 59 4.24 24.54 -9.47
C ALA A 59 3.61 24.41 -10.87
N LEU A 60 2.63 23.50 -11.02
CA LEU A 60 1.81 23.34 -12.22
C LEU A 60 0.52 24.19 -12.20
N GLY A 61 0.41 25.16 -11.28
CA GLY A 61 -0.75 26.04 -11.15
C GLY A 61 -1.99 25.37 -10.57
N GLY A 62 -1.83 24.26 -9.83
CA GLY A 62 -2.94 23.47 -9.29
C GLY A 62 -3.59 22.54 -10.32
N VAL A 63 -3.03 22.46 -11.52
CA VAL A 63 -3.52 21.61 -12.60
C VAL A 63 -2.76 20.29 -12.57
N TRP A 64 -3.51 19.20 -12.46
CA TRP A 64 -2.92 17.87 -12.50
C TRP A 64 -2.31 17.58 -13.87
N PRO A 65 -1.05 17.13 -13.93
CA PRO A 65 -0.39 16.77 -15.18
C PRO A 65 -0.96 15.46 -15.77
N ALA A 66 -0.51 15.13 -16.97
CA ALA A 66 -0.85 13.86 -17.63
C ALA A 66 -0.07 12.67 -17.04
N ASP A 67 1.16 12.93 -16.56
CA ASP A 67 2.11 12.01 -15.95
C ASP A 67 2.85 12.68 -14.78
N GLY A 68 3.83 12.00 -14.17
CA GLY A 68 4.60 12.56 -13.05
C GLY A 68 3.89 12.57 -11.69
N PHE A 69 2.84 11.77 -11.54
CA PHE A 69 2.16 11.51 -10.27
C PHE A 69 2.14 10.00 -9.98
N CYS A 70 2.02 9.67 -8.71
CA CYS A 70 1.79 8.30 -8.27
C CYS A 70 0.33 7.90 -8.42
N LYS A 71 0.09 6.63 -8.72
CA LYS A 71 -1.27 6.08 -8.84
C LYS A 71 -1.36 4.64 -8.38
N ALA A 72 -2.47 4.33 -7.72
CA ALA A 72 -2.85 2.99 -7.34
C ALA A 72 -4.29 2.69 -7.78
N SER A 73 -4.52 1.43 -8.11
CA SER A 73 -5.79 0.86 -8.52
C SER A 73 -6.23 -0.17 -7.49
N PHE A 74 -7.47 -0.04 -7.01
CA PHE A 74 -8.07 -0.89 -6.01
C PHE A 74 -9.28 -1.58 -6.65
N SER A 75 -9.05 -2.78 -7.17
CA SER A 75 -10.02 -3.55 -7.95
C SER A 75 -11.01 -4.27 -7.03
N GLY A 76 -12.31 -4.11 -7.28
CA GLY A 76 -13.36 -4.85 -6.59
C GLY A 76 -13.66 -6.25 -7.17
N VAL A 77 -12.84 -6.73 -8.11
CA VAL A 77 -13.09 -7.98 -8.85
C VAL A 77 -12.54 -9.23 -8.16
N PRO A 78 -11.30 -9.24 -7.63
CA PRO A 78 -10.78 -10.41 -6.94
C PRO A 78 -11.60 -10.75 -5.71
N SER A 79 -11.87 -12.04 -5.48
CA SER A 79 -12.66 -12.50 -4.32
C SER A 79 -12.01 -12.21 -2.97
N CYS A 80 -10.69 -11.98 -2.94
CA CYS A 80 -9.97 -11.55 -1.75
C CYS A 80 -9.91 -10.01 -1.56
N SER A 81 -10.55 -9.24 -2.44
CA SER A 81 -10.64 -7.78 -2.34
C SER A 81 -11.99 -7.34 -1.78
N ASN A 82 -12.03 -6.17 -1.15
CA ASN A 82 -13.24 -5.53 -0.62
C ASN A 82 -13.45 -4.11 -1.19
N TYR A 83 -12.86 -3.83 -2.35
CA TYR A 83 -12.91 -2.51 -2.99
C TYR A 83 -14.18 -2.28 -3.83
N ASN A 84 -15.09 -3.25 -3.90
CA ASN A 84 -16.40 -3.15 -4.56
C ASN A 84 -17.40 -2.36 -3.68
N LEU A 85 -17.24 -1.05 -3.65
CA LEU A 85 -18.01 -0.19 -2.76
C LEU A 85 -19.48 -0.08 -3.17
N ALA A 86 -20.38 -0.30 -2.22
CA ALA A 86 -21.80 0.02 -2.35
C ALA A 86 -22.04 1.54 -2.41
N PRO A 87 -23.23 2.01 -2.82
CA PRO A 87 -23.59 3.43 -2.73
C PRO A 87 -23.29 4.01 -1.35
N TYR A 88 -22.54 5.12 -1.32
CA TYR A 88 -22.16 5.86 -0.10
C TYR A 88 -21.32 5.11 0.93
N SER A 89 -20.89 3.88 0.67
CA SER A 89 -20.00 3.15 1.58
C SER A 89 -18.60 3.73 1.57
N THR A 90 -17.92 3.62 2.70
CA THR A 90 -16.56 4.13 2.92
C THR A 90 -15.55 3.01 3.06
N ILE A 91 -14.31 3.28 2.66
CA ILE A 91 -13.14 2.46 2.97
C ILE A 91 -11.94 3.34 3.27
N THR A 92 -11.05 2.89 4.15
CA THR A 92 -9.77 3.54 4.42
C THR A 92 -8.66 2.87 3.63
N ILE A 93 -7.79 3.67 3.01
CA ILE A 93 -6.67 3.21 2.19
C ILE A 93 -5.41 3.90 2.68
N GLN A 94 -4.44 3.11 3.12
CA GLN A 94 -3.12 3.60 3.48
C GLN A 94 -2.27 3.77 2.22
N ILE A 95 -1.82 4.99 1.97
CA ILE A 95 -0.95 5.36 0.85
C ILE A 95 0.47 5.55 1.37
N GLY A 96 1.42 4.85 0.77
CA GLY A 96 2.82 4.79 1.18
C GLY A 96 3.40 3.42 0.83
N ASP A 97 4.25 2.90 1.69
CA ASP A 97 5.02 1.70 1.44
C ASP A 97 4.22 0.38 1.47
N ASN A 98 3.13 0.34 2.25
CA ASN A 98 2.35 -0.88 2.52
C ASN A 98 1.32 -1.27 1.44
N LEU A 99 1.33 -0.60 0.28
CA LEU A 99 0.35 -0.86 -0.80
C LEU A 99 0.50 -2.23 -1.49
N PHE A 100 1.62 -2.95 -1.29
CA PHE A 100 1.99 -4.13 -2.07
C PHE A 100 1.26 -5.43 -1.68
N ASP A 101 0.83 -5.56 -0.43
CA ASP A 101 0.30 -6.83 0.09
C ASP A 101 -1.24 -6.90 0.10
N ALA A 102 -1.91 -5.79 -0.20
CA ALA A 102 -3.36 -5.73 -0.21
C ALA A 102 -3.94 -6.39 -1.46
N CYS A 103 -4.69 -7.48 -1.31
CA CYS A 103 -5.33 -8.16 -2.44
C CYS A 103 -6.23 -7.19 -3.24
N GLY A 104 -6.03 -7.16 -4.56
CA GLY A 104 -6.77 -6.28 -5.47
C GLY A 104 -6.22 -4.86 -5.56
N ALA A 105 -5.18 -4.52 -4.80
CA ALA A 105 -4.43 -3.29 -4.98
C ALA A 105 -3.29 -3.51 -5.99
N SER A 106 -3.03 -2.50 -6.82
CA SER A 106 -1.83 -2.42 -7.64
C SER A 106 -1.40 -0.97 -7.77
N SER A 107 -0.09 -0.70 -7.78
CA SER A 107 0.45 0.64 -7.97
C SER A 107 1.46 0.62 -9.10
N GLU A 108 1.42 1.63 -9.96
CA GLU A 108 2.46 1.85 -10.98
C GLU A 108 3.47 2.85 -10.43
N ASN A 109 4.76 2.49 -10.46
CA ASN A 109 5.92 3.33 -10.13
C ASN A 109 6.04 3.86 -8.69
N CYS A 110 5.04 3.64 -7.84
CA CYS A 110 5.05 4.08 -6.44
C CYS A 110 4.67 2.98 -5.45
N ALA A 111 4.72 1.71 -5.89
CA ALA A 111 4.71 0.59 -4.96
C ALA A 111 6.03 0.58 -4.20
N GLN A 112 5.98 0.32 -2.89
CA GLN A 112 7.14 0.25 -2.01
C GLN A 112 7.94 1.56 -1.87
N ILE A 113 7.29 2.70 -2.10
CA ILE A 113 7.90 4.02 -1.89
C ILE A 113 7.19 4.68 -0.70
N PRO A 114 7.87 4.86 0.44
CA PRO A 114 7.33 5.64 1.54
C PRO A 114 7.10 7.09 1.11
N LEU A 115 6.12 7.74 1.72
CA LEU A 115 5.95 9.17 1.58
C LEU A 115 7.03 9.90 2.38
N ASP A 116 7.46 11.06 1.91
CA ASP A 116 8.39 11.89 2.65
C ASP A 116 7.71 12.40 3.92
N CYS A 117 8.42 12.44 5.04
CA CYS A 117 7.88 13.01 6.27
C CYS A 117 7.70 14.52 6.20
N ALA A 118 6.85 15.04 7.09
CA ALA A 118 6.43 16.43 7.18
C ALA A 118 5.97 17.06 5.85
N THR A 119 5.54 16.25 4.88
CA THR A 119 5.28 16.64 3.50
C THR A 119 3.79 16.60 3.18
N GLN A 120 3.30 17.63 2.48
CA GLN A 120 1.91 17.67 2.02
C GLN A 120 1.76 16.97 0.68
N TYR A 121 0.80 16.06 0.58
CA TYR A 121 0.42 15.37 -0.64
C TYR A 121 -1.00 15.75 -1.06
N SER A 122 -1.19 15.92 -2.35
CA SER A 122 -2.48 16.20 -2.97
C SER A 122 -3.02 14.92 -3.60
N PHE A 123 -4.29 14.62 -3.34
CA PHE A 123 -4.98 13.40 -3.73
C PHE A 123 -6.19 13.68 -4.60
N ARG A 124 -6.46 12.79 -5.55
CA ARG A 124 -7.75 12.68 -6.24
C ARG A 124 -8.09 11.23 -6.52
N ALA A 125 -9.38 10.91 -6.62
CA ALA A 125 -9.85 9.57 -6.92
C ALA A 125 -10.89 9.55 -8.03
N PHE A 126 -11.12 8.38 -8.62
CA PHE A 126 -12.24 8.13 -9.53
C PHE A 126 -12.69 6.67 -9.46
N ALA A 127 -13.99 6.43 -9.68
CA ALA A 127 -14.57 5.09 -9.77
C ALA A 127 -14.33 4.48 -11.16
N HIS A 128 -14.00 3.18 -11.21
CA HIS A 128 -13.69 2.47 -12.45
C HIS A 128 -14.92 2.25 -13.34
N ALA A 129 -14.69 2.14 -14.65
CA ALA A 129 -15.74 1.76 -15.59
C ALA A 129 -16.09 0.28 -15.47
N THR A 130 -17.29 -0.08 -15.92
CA THR A 130 -17.74 -1.48 -16.11
C THR A 130 -18.24 -1.64 -17.54
N SER A 131 -18.77 -2.81 -17.91
CA SER A 131 -19.50 -2.97 -19.17
C SER A 131 -20.76 -2.09 -19.24
N VAL A 132 -21.38 -1.77 -18.10
CA VAL A 132 -22.69 -1.09 -18.01
C VAL A 132 -22.63 0.40 -17.70
N ALA A 133 -21.53 0.91 -17.14
CA ALA A 133 -21.33 2.34 -16.88
C ALA A 133 -19.88 2.81 -17.12
N ASN A 134 -19.72 4.05 -17.57
CA ASN A 134 -18.44 4.72 -17.75
C ASN A 134 -17.82 5.11 -16.40
N ARG A 135 -16.49 5.29 -16.38
CA ARG A 135 -15.75 5.75 -15.20
C ARG A 135 -16.27 7.11 -14.74
N SER A 136 -16.21 7.40 -13.44
CA SER A 136 -16.60 8.71 -12.92
C SER A 136 -15.64 9.82 -13.36
N ALA A 137 -16.03 11.08 -13.10
CA ALA A 137 -15.07 12.18 -13.06
C ALA A 137 -14.08 11.98 -11.90
N PHE A 138 -13.01 12.79 -11.89
CA PHE A 138 -12.12 12.87 -10.74
C PHE A 138 -12.82 13.60 -9.58
N SER A 139 -12.52 13.20 -8.34
CA SER A 139 -12.90 13.92 -7.14
C SER A 139 -12.28 15.31 -7.09
N ALA A 140 -12.79 16.16 -6.20
CA ALA A 140 -12.05 17.34 -5.79
C ALA A 140 -10.66 16.94 -5.26
N THR A 141 -9.68 17.84 -5.43
CA THR A 141 -8.33 17.63 -4.89
C THR A 141 -8.39 17.80 -3.38
N THR A 142 -7.84 16.83 -2.65
CA THR A 142 -7.75 16.83 -1.20
C THR A 142 -6.29 16.84 -0.79
N THR A 143 -5.90 17.69 0.15
CA THR A 143 -4.52 17.76 0.64
C THR A 143 -4.44 17.15 2.03
N CYS A 144 -3.52 16.20 2.21
CA CYS A 144 -3.17 15.59 3.50
C CYS A 144 -1.67 15.76 3.73
N ARG A 145 -1.20 15.54 4.97
CA ARG A 145 0.21 15.70 5.32
C ARG A 145 0.69 14.48 6.10
N THR A 146 1.92 14.05 5.84
CA THR A 146 2.64 13.10 6.71
C THR A 146 3.09 13.78 8.00
N GLU A 147 3.32 12.97 9.02
CA GLU A 147 3.87 13.43 10.30
C GLU A 147 5.38 13.70 10.19
N SER A 148 5.98 14.30 11.21
CA SER A 148 7.41 14.59 11.23
C SER A 148 8.24 13.33 11.47
N CYS A 149 9.42 13.22 10.82
CA CYS A 149 10.42 12.22 11.19
C CYS A 149 11.06 12.53 12.55
N THR A 150 11.68 11.52 13.14
CA THR A 150 12.59 11.66 14.28
C THR A 150 14.02 11.77 13.76
N SER A 151 14.80 12.71 14.30
CA SER A 151 16.20 12.96 13.91
C SER A 151 17.23 12.18 14.74
N ASP A 152 16.76 11.47 15.76
CA ASP A 152 17.63 10.75 16.69
C ASP A 152 17.89 9.34 16.16
N GLY A 153 19.14 8.91 16.16
CA GLY A 153 19.52 7.56 15.74
C GLY A 153 18.74 6.50 16.52
N GLY A 154 18.40 5.39 15.85
CA GLY A 154 17.56 4.33 16.43
C GLY A 154 16.06 4.49 16.14
N CYS A 155 15.68 5.27 15.13
CA CYS A 155 14.33 5.26 14.55
C CYS A 155 14.12 4.06 13.60
N THR A 156 12.88 3.83 13.16
CA THR A 156 12.51 2.74 12.26
C THR A 156 12.48 3.19 10.80
N TYR A 157 12.69 2.21 9.91
CA TYR A 157 12.53 2.30 8.47
C TYR A 157 11.44 1.34 7.98
N THR A 158 10.80 1.68 6.86
CA THR A 158 9.71 0.89 6.30
C THR A 158 10.23 -0.38 5.58
N GLN A 159 9.34 -1.29 5.21
CA GLN A 159 9.72 -2.51 4.49
C GLN A 159 10.35 -2.25 3.11
N GLY A 160 9.86 -1.27 2.36
CA GLY A 160 10.35 -0.86 1.05
C GLY A 160 11.69 -0.16 1.11
N PHE A 161 11.98 0.57 2.20
CA PHE A 161 13.35 1.04 2.45
C PHE A 161 14.30 -0.16 2.51
N TRP A 162 13.99 -1.16 3.33
CA TRP A 162 14.81 -2.35 3.45
C TRP A 162 14.88 -3.14 2.14
N ALA A 163 13.79 -3.28 1.39
CA ALA A 163 13.79 -3.95 0.10
C ALA A 163 14.68 -3.26 -0.95
N THR A 164 14.83 -1.93 -0.87
CA THR A 164 15.61 -1.14 -1.85
C THR A 164 17.06 -0.86 -1.41
N HIS A 165 17.39 -1.08 -0.14
CA HIS A 165 18.72 -0.92 0.45
C HIS A 165 19.32 -2.24 0.95
N GLY A 166 18.93 -3.35 0.31
CA GLY A 166 19.41 -4.69 0.64
C GLY A 166 20.68 -5.12 -0.09
N PRO A 167 21.01 -6.43 -0.07
CA PRO A 167 22.22 -6.97 -0.69
C PRO A 167 22.29 -6.77 -2.21
N ILE A 168 21.15 -6.51 -2.87
CA ILE A 168 21.08 -6.03 -4.25
C ILE A 168 20.33 -4.70 -4.23
N PRO A 169 21.03 -3.56 -4.07
CA PRO A 169 20.40 -2.25 -4.01
C PRO A 169 19.72 -1.86 -5.32
N VAL A 170 18.65 -1.07 -5.21
CA VAL A 170 17.93 -0.54 -6.38
C VAL A 170 18.50 0.83 -6.75
N GLY A 171 18.79 1.04 -8.03
CA GLY A 171 19.27 2.33 -8.52
C GLY A 171 20.66 2.69 -7.97
N ASN A 172 20.76 3.86 -7.33
CA ASN A 172 21.98 4.38 -6.71
C ASN A 172 22.02 4.20 -5.18
N ASN A 173 21.14 3.35 -4.63
CA ASN A 173 21.12 3.06 -3.21
C ASN A 173 22.35 2.23 -2.79
N GLU A 174 22.70 2.31 -1.51
CA GLU A 174 23.72 1.46 -0.89
C GLU A 174 23.07 0.28 -0.14
N ASN A 175 23.84 -0.79 0.10
CA ASN A 175 23.39 -1.87 0.98
C ASN A 175 23.54 -1.41 2.44
N LEU A 176 22.42 -1.21 3.12
CA LEU A 176 22.35 -0.74 4.50
C LEU A 176 21.90 -1.85 5.47
N TRP A 177 21.74 -3.10 5.00
CA TRP A 177 21.33 -4.17 5.90
C TRP A 177 22.42 -4.43 6.95
N PRO A 178 22.08 -4.35 8.25
CA PRO A 178 23.07 -4.49 9.33
C PRO A 178 23.52 -5.95 9.54
N VAL A 179 22.87 -6.90 8.86
CA VAL A 179 23.10 -8.35 9.00
C VAL A 179 23.01 -9.06 7.66
N THR A 180 23.72 -10.18 7.52
CA THR A 180 23.72 -11.03 6.31
C THR A 180 22.77 -12.23 6.42
N SER A 181 22.11 -12.40 7.56
CA SER A 181 21.13 -13.46 7.80
C SER A 181 20.19 -13.09 8.95
N LEU A 182 18.95 -13.56 8.88
CA LEU A 182 17.95 -13.45 9.94
C LEU A 182 17.13 -14.72 10.04
N ASP A 183 16.66 -15.01 11.25
CA ASP A 183 15.63 -16.01 11.47
C ASP A 183 14.26 -15.41 11.18
N VAL A 184 13.40 -16.18 10.52
CA VAL A 184 11.98 -15.89 10.35
C VAL A 184 11.22 -17.15 10.74
N GLY A 185 10.51 -17.09 11.88
CA GLY A 185 10.09 -18.29 12.58
C GLY A 185 11.29 -19.06 13.13
N SER A 186 11.36 -20.36 12.84
CA SER A 186 12.48 -21.24 13.20
C SER A 186 13.43 -21.52 12.04
N VAL A 187 13.36 -20.74 10.95
CA VAL A 187 14.16 -20.92 9.74
C VAL A 187 15.12 -19.75 9.57
N THR A 188 16.42 -20.04 9.46
CA THR A 188 17.44 -19.04 9.15
C THR A 188 17.53 -18.82 7.64
N TYR A 189 17.43 -17.57 7.20
CA TYR A 189 17.56 -17.16 5.82
C TYR A 189 18.81 -16.30 5.61
N THR A 190 19.44 -16.41 4.45
CA THR A 190 20.45 -15.44 4.02
C THR A 190 19.80 -14.13 3.59
N ASP A 191 20.56 -13.04 3.61
CA ASP A 191 20.13 -11.73 3.10
C ASP A 191 19.53 -11.77 1.68
N LEU A 192 20.12 -12.54 0.76
CA LEU A 192 19.60 -12.72 -0.59
C LEU A 192 18.24 -13.44 -0.61
N GLN A 193 18.03 -14.41 0.28
CA GLN A 193 16.74 -15.10 0.40
C GLN A 193 15.67 -14.18 0.99
N LEU A 194 16.02 -13.43 2.04
CA LEU A 194 15.16 -12.41 2.65
C LEU A 194 14.76 -11.32 1.64
N LEU A 195 15.71 -10.86 0.82
CA LEU A 195 15.43 -9.92 -0.26
C LEU A 195 14.51 -10.53 -1.32
N SER A 196 14.68 -11.82 -1.64
CA SER A 196 13.77 -12.53 -2.55
C SER A 196 12.36 -12.66 -1.96
N ILE A 197 12.24 -12.80 -0.64
CA ILE A 197 10.95 -12.79 0.07
C ILE A 197 10.30 -11.42 -0.10
N PHE A 198 10.98 -10.31 0.25
CA PHE A 198 10.46 -8.94 0.08
C PHE A 198 9.96 -8.61 -1.33
N ASN A 199 10.63 -9.13 -2.35
CA ASN A 199 10.29 -8.88 -3.75
C ASN A 199 9.16 -9.78 -4.27
N THR A 200 8.66 -10.71 -3.45
CA THR A 200 7.58 -11.63 -3.85
C THR A 200 6.23 -11.04 -3.42
N PRO A 201 5.29 -10.80 -4.36
CA PRO A 201 3.96 -10.32 -4.00
C PRO A 201 3.19 -11.30 -3.11
N ALA A 202 2.57 -10.82 -2.04
CA ALA A 202 1.86 -11.70 -1.10
C ALA A 202 0.68 -12.46 -1.74
N GLN A 203 -0.02 -11.86 -2.72
CA GLN A 203 -1.15 -12.47 -3.45
C GLN A 203 -2.20 -13.16 -2.54
N GLY A 204 -2.46 -12.60 -1.35
CA GLY A 204 -3.40 -13.17 -0.39
C GLY A 204 -2.83 -14.28 0.51
N ASN A 205 -1.52 -14.53 0.48
CA ASN A 205 -0.82 -15.37 1.45
C ASN A 205 -0.44 -14.57 2.70
N GLY A 206 -1.14 -14.82 3.80
CA GLY A 206 -0.91 -14.14 5.08
C GLY A 206 0.47 -14.40 5.68
N LEU A 207 1.12 -15.53 5.35
CA LEU A 207 2.49 -15.82 5.77
C LEU A 207 3.47 -14.84 5.13
N LEU A 208 3.28 -14.55 3.84
CA LEU A 208 4.19 -13.70 3.08
C LEU A 208 4.06 -12.24 3.53
N THR A 209 2.83 -11.76 3.74
CA THR A 209 2.56 -10.44 4.33
C THR A 209 3.18 -10.31 5.73
N LEU A 210 3.04 -11.34 6.58
CA LEU A 210 3.64 -11.34 7.92
C LEU A 210 5.17 -11.33 7.86
N ALA A 211 5.75 -12.12 6.95
CA ALA A 211 7.19 -12.20 6.78
C ALA A 211 7.79 -10.85 6.34
N HIS A 212 7.16 -10.12 5.40
CA HIS A 212 7.66 -8.80 5.00
C HIS A 212 7.77 -7.84 6.20
N GLN A 213 6.70 -7.71 6.99
CA GLN A 213 6.69 -6.82 8.14
C GLN A 213 7.64 -7.27 9.25
N LEU A 214 7.74 -8.58 9.49
CA LEU A 214 8.63 -9.14 10.50
C LEU A 214 10.12 -8.95 10.13
N ILE A 215 10.48 -9.16 8.87
CA ILE A 215 11.85 -8.95 8.39
C ILE A 215 12.22 -7.47 8.55
N ALA A 216 11.35 -6.54 8.15
CA ALA A 216 11.58 -5.11 8.32
C ALA A 216 11.75 -4.73 9.81
N ALA A 217 10.91 -5.26 10.69
CA ALA A 217 11.01 -5.00 12.13
C ALA A 217 12.33 -5.52 12.71
N LYS A 218 12.77 -6.72 12.33
CA LYS A 218 14.05 -7.29 12.77
C LYS A 218 15.25 -6.51 12.23
N LEU A 219 15.19 -6.04 10.98
CA LEU A 219 16.23 -5.17 10.42
C LEU A 219 16.30 -3.83 11.14
N ASN A 220 15.15 -3.23 11.49
CA ASN A 220 15.09 -2.02 12.32
C ASN A 220 15.77 -2.23 13.67
N VAL A 221 15.44 -3.32 14.38
CA VAL A 221 16.06 -3.65 15.67
C VAL A 221 17.56 -3.91 15.53
N ALA A 222 17.98 -4.65 14.50
CA ALA A 222 19.39 -4.88 14.21
C ALA A 222 20.14 -3.58 13.86
N ASN A 223 19.45 -2.60 13.31
CA ASN A 223 19.96 -1.27 13.02
C ASN A 223 19.93 -0.32 14.24
N GLY A 224 19.55 -0.82 15.42
CA GLY A 224 19.60 -0.10 16.68
C GLY A 224 18.29 0.57 17.11
N ALA A 225 17.16 0.26 16.46
CA ALA A 225 15.87 0.76 16.90
C ALA A 225 15.39 0.09 18.20
N ASP A 226 14.81 0.88 19.11
CA ASP A 226 14.27 0.35 20.38
C ASP A 226 13.10 -0.59 20.13
N SER A 227 13.21 -1.82 20.62
CA SER A 227 12.24 -2.88 20.36
C SER A 227 11.20 -3.07 21.47
N THR A 228 11.21 -2.23 22.51
CA THR A 228 10.42 -2.44 23.73
C THR A 228 8.93 -2.61 23.41
N ASP A 229 8.40 -1.78 22.51
CA ASP A 229 6.99 -1.77 22.12
C ASP A 229 6.60 -2.94 21.19
N ILE A 230 7.57 -3.58 20.53
CA ILE A 230 7.31 -4.58 19.48
C ILE A 230 7.87 -5.98 19.77
N ALA A 231 8.69 -6.15 20.82
CA ALA A 231 9.37 -7.40 21.13
C ALA A 231 8.42 -8.61 21.24
N GLN A 232 7.25 -8.43 21.87
CA GLN A 232 6.25 -9.50 21.98
C GLN A 232 5.65 -9.86 20.62
N ALA A 233 5.33 -8.87 19.78
CA ALA A 233 4.76 -9.13 18.45
C ALA A 233 5.77 -9.83 17.53
N ILE A 234 7.06 -9.50 17.63
CA ILE A 234 8.14 -10.23 16.93
C ILE A 234 8.16 -11.70 17.38
N SER A 235 8.16 -11.95 18.69
CA SER A 235 8.16 -13.31 19.25
C SER A 235 6.92 -14.10 18.84
N ASP A 236 5.74 -13.47 18.87
CA ASP A 236 4.48 -14.12 18.49
C ASP A 236 4.42 -14.41 16.99
N ALA A 237 4.96 -13.52 16.15
CA ALA A 237 5.09 -13.74 14.72
C ALA A 237 6.04 -14.90 14.40
N ASP A 238 7.21 -14.96 15.05
CA ASP A 238 8.12 -16.10 14.91
C ASP A 238 7.46 -17.41 15.35
N ALA A 239 6.76 -17.41 16.49
CA ALA A 239 6.06 -18.60 16.98
C ALA A 239 4.94 -19.06 16.01
N LEU A 240 4.18 -18.12 15.44
CA LEU A 240 3.11 -18.40 14.49
C LEU A 240 3.65 -18.95 13.16
N ILE A 241 4.77 -18.43 12.66
CA ILE A 241 5.45 -18.94 11.46
C ILE A 241 6.01 -20.34 11.72
N GLY A 242 6.64 -20.55 12.88
CA GLY A 242 7.24 -21.82 13.26
C GLY A 242 8.22 -22.31 12.19
N SER A 243 8.07 -23.57 11.76
CA SER A 243 8.94 -24.18 10.74
C SER A 243 8.45 -24.01 9.29
N LEU A 244 7.46 -23.15 9.04
CA LEU A 244 6.99 -22.88 7.68
C LEU A 244 8.09 -22.16 6.89
N VAL A 245 8.32 -22.60 5.65
CA VAL A 245 9.29 -21.95 4.76
C VAL A 245 8.57 -20.95 3.87
N VAL A 246 8.88 -19.68 4.04
CA VAL A 246 8.27 -18.54 3.35
C VAL A 246 8.53 -18.59 1.83
N PRO A 247 7.52 -18.36 0.97
CA PRO A 247 7.73 -18.16 -0.45
C PRO A 247 8.65 -16.97 -0.77
N PRO A 248 9.46 -17.03 -1.84
CA PRO A 248 9.50 -18.07 -2.86
C PRO A 248 10.48 -19.20 -2.54
N ILE A 249 11.16 -19.12 -1.37
CA ILE A 249 12.14 -20.13 -0.94
C ILE A 249 11.44 -21.47 -0.63
N GLY A 250 10.23 -21.38 -0.07
CA GLY A 250 9.34 -22.52 0.15
C GLY A 250 7.92 -22.27 -0.36
N GLY A 251 6.99 -23.10 0.12
CA GLY A 251 5.57 -23.05 -0.25
C GLY A 251 4.63 -22.82 0.93
N GLY A 252 5.14 -22.25 2.04
CA GLY A 252 4.35 -22.02 3.24
C GLY A 252 3.17 -21.09 3.01
N PHE A 253 2.10 -21.29 3.78
CA PHE A 253 0.89 -20.48 3.70
C PHE A 253 0.27 -20.30 5.08
N LEU A 254 -0.20 -19.10 5.35
CA LEU A 254 -1.11 -18.80 6.45
C LEU A 254 -2.30 -18.00 5.92
N ALA A 255 -3.48 -18.23 6.49
CA ALA A 255 -4.64 -17.43 6.14
C ALA A 255 -4.42 -15.97 6.59
N PRO A 256 -4.74 -14.96 5.76
CA PRO A 256 -4.56 -13.54 6.13
C PRO A 256 -5.23 -13.15 7.46
N GLY A 257 -6.40 -13.73 7.75
CA GLY A 257 -7.08 -13.49 9.02
C GLY A 257 -6.28 -13.95 10.25
N ALA A 258 -5.46 -14.99 10.11
CA ALA A 258 -4.63 -15.51 11.21
C ALA A 258 -3.41 -14.62 11.49
N THR A 259 -2.94 -13.84 10.51
CA THR A 259 -1.75 -13.00 10.66
C THR A 259 -2.06 -11.50 10.84
N SER A 260 -3.28 -11.08 10.53
CA SER A 260 -3.69 -9.66 10.45
C SER A 260 -3.31 -8.79 11.66
N THR A 261 -3.52 -9.25 12.89
CA THR A 261 -3.17 -8.47 14.09
C THR A 261 -1.66 -8.24 14.22
N LEU A 262 -0.84 -9.27 13.95
CA LEU A 262 0.61 -9.17 14.02
C LEU A 262 1.17 -8.33 12.87
N VAL A 263 0.61 -8.50 11.66
CA VAL A 263 0.92 -7.66 10.50
C VAL A 263 0.70 -6.19 10.84
N GLN A 264 -0.44 -5.84 11.44
CA GLN A 264 -0.72 -4.45 11.80
C GLN A 264 0.27 -3.91 12.84
N ALA A 265 0.52 -4.65 13.91
CA ALA A 265 1.45 -4.21 14.97
C ALA A 265 2.87 -3.97 14.42
N LEU A 266 3.37 -4.90 13.59
CA LEU A 266 4.70 -4.77 12.98
C LEU A 266 4.74 -3.62 11.97
N ALA A 267 3.68 -3.44 11.18
CA ALA A 267 3.57 -2.31 10.25
C ALA A 267 3.58 -0.97 10.99
N ASP A 268 2.79 -0.84 12.06
CA ASP A 268 2.74 0.38 12.88
C ASP A 268 4.12 0.73 13.47
N TYR A 269 4.88 -0.27 13.92
CA TYR A 269 6.26 -0.07 14.38
C TYR A 269 7.20 0.36 13.24
N ASN A 270 7.17 -0.34 12.10
CA ASN A 270 8.04 -0.05 10.96
C ASN A 270 7.78 1.33 10.35
N GLU A 271 6.55 1.82 10.43
CA GLU A 271 6.18 3.17 10.00
C GLU A 271 6.38 4.25 11.08
N GLY A 272 6.83 3.87 12.28
CA GLY A 272 7.10 4.80 13.38
C GLY A 272 5.86 5.35 14.07
N VAL A 273 4.71 4.66 13.95
CA VAL A 273 3.49 4.94 14.73
C VAL A 273 3.67 4.53 16.19
N THR A 274 4.40 3.44 16.41
CA THR A 274 4.81 2.96 17.74
C THR A 274 6.33 2.88 17.83
N GLY A 275 6.87 2.76 19.05
CA GLY A 275 8.31 2.71 19.26
C GLY A 275 9.01 4.04 19.02
N PRO A 276 10.25 4.04 18.53
CA PRO A 276 11.14 5.20 18.53
C PRO A 276 10.85 6.25 17.44
N GLY A 277 9.75 6.10 16.70
CA GLY A 277 9.44 6.96 15.55
C GLY A 277 10.19 6.58 14.28
N HIS A 278 9.99 7.37 13.22
CA HIS A 278 10.47 7.04 11.87
C HIS A 278 11.69 7.86 11.43
N CYS A 279 12.63 7.22 10.74
CA CYS A 279 13.76 7.87 10.11
C CYS A 279 13.37 8.53 8.78
N GLN A 280 14.27 9.39 8.26
CA GLN A 280 14.13 9.97 6.93
C GLN A 280 14.82 9.11 5.87
#